data_AF-A0A2N7Q016-F1
#
_entry.id   AF-A0A2N7Q016-F1
#
_cell.length_a   1.000
_cell.length_b   1.000
_cell.length_c   1.000
_cell.angle_alpha   90.00
_cell.angle_beta   90.00
_cell.angle_gamma   90.00
#
_symmetry.space_group_name_H-M   'P 1'
#
loop_
_entity.id
_entity.type
_entity.pdbx_description
1 polymer ?
#
loop_
_entity_poly.entity_id
_entity_poly.type
_entity_poly.pdbx_seq_one_letter_code
_entity_poly.pdbx_strand_id
1 'polypeptide(L)'
;MFIKSFYRFFGVLLFLLMPSIALAQNHPLNQANTAWMLISTALVLSMTPVGLGLFYGGMVRSKNILNTIGMSFASLAIVSLLWIIIGYSLAFGPDIDGLIGSLKYIFLNNITINSVTQTIPTYLYCTFELSFAAVTLALISGSVIERIKFSSWIVFGSLWVLLVYA
;
A
#
# COMPACT_ATOMS: atom_id res chain seq x y z
N MET A 1 -41.14 -26.42 22.49
CA MET A 1 -40.33 -25.18 22.30
C MET A 1 -38.83 -25.46 22.26
N PHE A 2 -38.30 -26.32 23.15
CA PHE A 2 -36.87 -26.69 23.21
C PHE A 2 -36.26 -27.31 21.93
N ILE A 3 -36.98 -28.20 21.25
CA ILE A 3 -36.45 -28.92 20.07
C ILE A 3 -36.18 -27.98 18.87
N LYS A 4 -37.04 -26.99 18.61
CA LYS A 4 -36.81 -25.99 17.54
C LYS A 4 -35.64 -25.05 17.86
N SER A 5 -35.39 -24.79 19.14
CA SER A 5 -34.25 -23.99 19.60
C SER A 5 -32.93 -24.77 19.46
N PHE A 6 -32.95 -26.07 19.72
CA PHE A 6 -31.80 -26.96 19.52
C PHE A 6 -31.38 -27.08 18.05
N TYR A 7 -32.33 -27.28 17.11
CA TYR A 7 -32.01 -27.28 15.67
C TYR A 7 -31.52 -25.93 15.14
N ARG A 8 -32.03 -24.80 15.67
CA ARG A 8 -31.50 -23.46 15.35
C ARG A 8 -30.08 -23.28 15.88
N PHE A 9 -29.80 -23.73 17.10
CA PHE A 9 -28.47 -23.61 17.70
C PHE A 9 -27.44 -24.50 16.99
N PHE A 10 -27.81 -25.75 16.69
CA PHE A 10 -26.96 -26.68 15.93
C PHE A 10 -26.75 -26.22 14.48
N GLY A 11 -27.78 -25.67 13.84
CA GLY A 11 -27.68 -25.08 12.50
C GLY A 11 -26.77 -23.85 12.45
N VAL A 12 -26.84 -22.95 13.45
CA VAL A 12 -25.93 -21.80 13.57
C VAL A 12 -24.49 -22.26 13.87
N LEU A 13 -24.31 -23.28 14.72
CA LEU A 13 -23.00 -23.85 15.00
C LEU A 13 -22.38 -24.49 13.74
N LEU A 14 -23.18 -25.21 12.93
CA LEU A 14 -22.73 -25.77 11.66
C LEU A 14 -22.36 -24.69 10.65
N PHE A 15 -23.14 -23.61 10.58
CA PHE A 15 -22.90 -22.45 9.69
C PHE A 15 -21.63 -21.67 10.09
N LEU A 16 -21.34 -21.59 11.40
CA LEU A 16 -20.11 -21.00 11.94
C LEU A 16 -18.88 -21.91 11.74
N LEU A 17 -19.07 -23.21 11.49
CA LEU A 17 -17.99 -24.17 11.21
C LEU A 17 -17.70 -24.33 9.71
N MET A 18 -18.59 -23.87 8.82
CA MET A 18 -18.38 -23.89 7.37
C MET A 18 -17.14 -23.14 6.84
N PRO A 19 -16.59 -22.07 7.47
CA PRO A 19 -15.38 -21.42 6.97
C PRO A 19 -14.09 -22.22 7.25
N SER A 20 -14.15 -23.37 7.91
CA SER A 20 -12.96 -24.12 8.34
C SER A 20 -12.36 -25.04 7.28
N ILE A 21 -13.00 -25.18 6.11
CA ILE A 21 -12.45 -25.93 4.98
C ILE A 21 -11.80 -24.94 4.01
N ALA A 22 -10.82 -24.17 4.50
CA ALA A 22 -9.84 -23.56 3.63
C ALA A 22 -8.92 -24.68 3.15
N LEU A 23 -9.27 -25.32 2.03
CA LEU A 23 -8.28 -26.08 1.27
C LEU A 23 -7.15 -25.09 0.96
N ALA A 24 -5.95 -25.37 1.47
CA ALA A 24 -4.75 -24.66 1.07
C ALA A 24 -4.57 -24.89 -0.43
N GLN A 25 -5.23 -24.06 -1.23
CA GLN A 25 -5.04 -24.03 -2.66
C GLN A 25 -3.60 -23.58 -2.81
N ASN A 26 -2.72 -24.48 -3.28
CA ASN A 26 -1.47 -24.05 -3.88
C ASN A 26 -1.87 -22.91 -4.81
N HIS A 27 -1.41 -21.70 -4.56
CA HIS A 27 -1.74 -20.54 -5.37
C HIS A 27 -0.67 -20.45 -6.45
N PRO A 28 -0.77 -21.21 -7.56
CA PRO A 28 0.17 -21.02 -8.65
C PRO A 28 0.01 -19.58 -9.15
N LEU A 29 1.12 -19.06 -9.67
CA LEU A 29 1.12 -17.78 -10.35
C LEU A 29 0.01 -17.76 -11.42
N ASN A 30 -0.89 -16.78 -11.31
CA ASN A 30 -1.99 -16.61 -12.24
C ASN A 30 -1.71 -15.41 -13.16
N GLN A 31 -1.62 -15.69 -14.46
CA GLN A 31 -1.30 -14.68 -15.46
C GLN A 31 -2.40 -13.62 -15.62
N ALA A 32 -3.68 -13.99 -15.50
CA ALA A 32 -4.79 -13.05 -15.56
C ALA A 32 -4.79 -12.09 -14.35
N ASN A 33 -4.55 -12.62 -13.14
CA ASN A 33 -4.41 -11.80 -11.94
C ASN A 33 -3.19 -10.88 -12.05
N THR A 34 -2.06 -11.38 -12.59
CA THR A 34 -0.86 -10.59 -12.81
C THR A 34 -1.10 -9.46 -13.81
N ALA A 35 -1.77 -9.74 -14.93
CA ALA A 35 -2.11 -8.74 -15.94
C ALA A 35 -3.05 -7.65 -15.36
N TRP A 36 -4.08 -8.05 -14.63
CA TRP A 36 -4.97 -7.11 -13.95
C TRP A 36 -4.21 -6.23 -12.95
N MET A 37 -3.37 -6.84 -12.11
CA MET A 37 -2.59 -6.12 -11.12
C MET A 37 -1.57 -5.16 -11.72
N LEU A 38 -0.98 -5.48 -12.88
CA LEU A 38 -0.13 -4.53 -13.62
C LEU A 38 -0.90 -3.28 -14.06
N ILE A 39 -2.09 -3.48 -14.62
CA ILE A 39 -2.97 -2.37 -15.03
C ILE A 39 -3.42 -1.58 -13.81
N SER A 40 -3.89 -2.24 -12.75
CA SER A 40 -4.29 -1.57 -11.50
C SER A 40 -3.14 -0.77 -10.89
N THR A 41 -1.93 -1.32 -10.86
CA THR A 41 -0.73 -0.61 -10.37
C THR A 41 -0.46 0.65 -11.19
N ALA A 42 -0.52 0.56 -12.52
CA ALA A 42 -0.33 1.73 -13.40
C ALA A 42 -1.40 2.80 -13.16
N LEU A 43 -2.67 2.40 -12.98
CA LEU A 43 -3.77 3.32 -12.68
C LEU A 43 -3.56 4.04 -11.34
N VAL A 44 -3.24 3.32 -10.26
CA VAL A 44 -3.01 3.93 -8.95
C VAL A 44 -1.76 4.82 -8.97
N LEU A 45 -0.67 4.38 -9.59
CA LEU A 45 0.55 5.16 -9.72
C LEU A 45 0.29 6.49 -10.46
N SER A 46 -0.59 6.49 -11.46
CA SER A 46 -0.97 7.70 -12.20
C SER A 46 -1.72 8.73 -11.35
N MET A 47 -2.38 8.30 -10.26
CA MET A 47 -3.12 9.20 -9.36
C MET A 47 -2.22 10.24 -8.70
N THR A 48 -0.94 9.93 -8.44
CA THR A 48 -0.05 10.89 -7.75
C THR A 48 0.41 12.04 -8.67
N PRO A 49 1.10 11.79 -9.80
CA PRO A 49 1.59 12.87 -10.66
C PRO A 49 0.48 13.52 -11.49
N VAL A 50 -0.43 12.73 -12.08
CA VAL A 50 -1.49 13.25 -12.97
C VAL A 50 -2.70 13.68 -12.16
N GLY A 51 -3.14 12.86 -11.20
CA GLY A 51 -4.30 13.18 -10.36
C GLY A 51 -4.01 14.32 -9.39
N LEU A 52 -3.22 14.05 -8.35
CA LEU A 52 -3.00 14.97 -7.23
C LEU A 52 -2.11 16.15 -7.59
N GLY A 53 -1.06 15.93 -8.39
CA GLY A 53 -0.20 17.02 -8.87
C GLY A 53 -0.98 18.12 -9.59
N LEU A 54 -1.79 17.75 -10.59
CA LEU A 54 -2.61 18.71 -11.33
C LEU A 54 -3.79 19.24 -10.51
N PHE A 55 -4.44 18.38 -9.72
CA PHE A 55 -5.56 18.78 -8.87
C PHE A 55 -5.15 19.83 -7.84
N TYR A 56 -4.09 19.59 -7.07
CA TYR A 56 -3.58 20.55 -6.11
C TYR A 56 -2.94 21.76 -6.78
N GLY A 57 -2.24 21.56 -7.91
CA GLY A 57 -1.70 22.65 -8.73
C GLY A 57 -2.77 23.61 -9.25
N GLY A 58 -3.97 23.12 -9.58
CA GLY A 58 -5.09 23.93 -10.05
C GLY A 58 -5.80 24.74 -8.95
N MET A 59 -5.63 24.37 -7.67
CA MET A 59 -6.25 25.04 -6.53
C MET A 59 -5.38 26.14 -5.89
N VAL A 60 -4.11 26.23 -6.28
CA VAL A 60 -3.16 27.20 -5.73
C VAL A 60 -2.97 28.41 -6.64
N ARG A 61 -2.35 29.46 -6.09
CA ARG A 61 -1.98 30.65 -6.88
C ARG A 61 -0.89 30.30 -7.88
N SER A 62 -0.88 30.95 -9.04
CA SER A 62 0.05 30.67 -10.14
C SER A 62 1.53 30.67 -9.74
N LYS A 63 1.92 31.55 -8.81
CA LYS A 63 3.29 31.63 -8.28
C LYS A 63 3.75 30.38 -7.49
N ASN A 64 2.81 29.57 -7.00
CA ASN A 64 3.06 28.42 -6.14
C ASN A 64 2.77 27.08 -6.84
N ILE A 65 2.33 27.08 -8.11
CA ILE A 65 2.00 25.87 -8.88
C ILE A 65 3.20 24.94 -8.96
N LEU A 66 4.37 25.45 -9.33
CA LEU A 66 5.58 24.63 -9.51
C LEU A 66 5.97 23.90 -8.21
N ASN A 67 5.92 24.60 -7.07
CA ASN A 67 6.21 24.02 -5.77
C ASN A 67 5.17 22.95 -5.39
N THR A 68 3.90 23.21 -5.68
CA THR A 68 2.79 22.30 -5.36
C THR A 68 2.86 21.00 -6.17
N ILE A 69 3.04 21.10 -7.48
CA ILE A 69 3.26 19.94 -8.35
C ILE A 69 4.55 19.21 -7.91
N GLY A 70 5.61 19.96 -7.62
CA GLY A 70 6.87 19.42 -7.12
C GLY A 70 6.71 18.60 -5.84
N MET A 71 5.87 19.02 -4.89
CA MET A 71 5.60 18.26 -3.66
C MET A 71 4.97 16.90 -3.95
N SER A 72 4.03 16.81 -4.90
CA SER A 72 3.42 15.53 -5.31
C SER A 72 4.43 14.59 -5.97
N PHE A 73 5.25 15.11 -6.89
CA PHE A 73 6.31 14.32 -7.54
C PHE A 73 7.41 13.89 -6.54
N ALA A 74 7.79 14.77 -5.63
CA ALA A 74 8.76 14.45 -4.59
C ALA A 74 8.24 13.35 -3.66
N SER A 75 6.94 13.36 -3.35
CA SER A 75 6.30 12.31 -2.54
C SER A 75 6.45 10.95 -3.21
N LEU A 76 6.19 10.87 -4.53
CA LEU A 76 6.38 9.64 -5.29
C LEU A 76 7.84 9.17 -5.24
N ALA A 77 8.80 10.06 -5.45
CA ALA A 77 10.23 9.72 -5.46
C ALA A 77 10.74 9.25 -4.08
N ILE A 78 10.41 9.98 -3.02
CA ILE A 78 10.82 9.67 -1.64
C ILE A 78 10.23 8.34 -1.21
N VAL A 79 8.92 8.15 -1.42
CA VAL A 79 8.24 6.91 -1.08
C VAL A 79 8.86 5.74 -1.85
N SER A 80 9.09 5.90 -3.16
CA SER A 80 9.67 4.82 -3.96
C SER A 80 11.02 4.34 -3.43
N LEU A 81 11.89 5.28 -3.03
CA LEU A 81 13.19 4.96 -2.46
C LEU A 81 13.07 4.30 -1.08
N LEU A 82 12.33 4.93 -0.16
CA LEU A 82 12.21 4.43 1.21
C LEU A 82 11.47 3.10 1.29
N TRP A 83 10.48 2.90 0.41
CA TRP A 83 9.71 1.66 0.32
C TRP A 83 10.60 0.47 -0.05
N ILE A 84 11.48 0.64 -1.05
CA ILE A 84 12.44 -0.39 -1.45
C ILE A 84 13.49 -0.63 -0.36
N ILE A 85 13.98 0.44 0.29
CA ILE A 85 15.04 0.32 1.32
C ILE A 85 14.51 -0.43 2.54
N ILE A 86 13.37 -0.04 3.09
CA ILE A 86 12.89 -0.56 4.37
C ILE A 86 11.36 -0.59 4.50
N GLY A 87 10.62 0.33 3.86
CA GLY A 87 9.17 0.47 4.06
C GLY A 87 8.37 -0.80 3.76
N TYR A 88 8.71 -1.50 2.67
CA TYR A 88 8.05 -2.78 2.37
C TYR A 88 8.27 -3.84 3.46
N SER A 89 9.46 -3.85 4.07
CA SER A 89 9.79 -4.80 5.13
C SER A 89 9.02 -4.52 6.42
N LEU A 90 8.79 -3.25 6.75
CA LEU A 90 8.02 -2.87 7.94
C LEU A 90 6.53 -3.16 7.76
N ALA A 91 5.99 -2.95 6.56
CA ALA A 91 4.57 -3.17 6.30
C ALA A 91 4.20 -4.64 6.04
N PHE A 92 5.05 -5.37 5.32
CA PHE A 92 4.74 -6.73 4.81
C PHE A 92 5.79 -7.79 5.18
N GLY A 93 6.74 -7.45 6.04
CA GLY A 93 7.67 -8.41 6.64
C GLY A 93 6.96 -9.36 7.63
N PRO A 94 7.58 -10.48 8.00
CA PRO A 94 7.08 -11.33 9.08
C PRO A 94 6.81 -10.53 10.34
N ASP A 95 5.62 -10.70 10.93
CA ASP A 95 5.15 -9.93 12.07
C ASP A 95 6.06 -10.05 13.29
N ILE A 96 6.30 -8.92 13.94
CA ILE A 96 6.85 -8.82 15.29
C ILE A 96 5.70 -8.34 16.20
N ASP A 97 5.25 -9.23 17.08
CA ASP A 97 4.21 -8.97 18.08
C ASP A 97 2.89 -8.38 17.53
N GLY A 98 2.63 -8.53 16.22
CA GLY A 98 1.44 -8.03 15.53
C GLY A 98 1.39 -6.50 15.35
N LEU A 99 2.50 -5.80 15.57
CA LEU A 99 2.57 -4.33 15.49
C LEU A 99 3.41 -3.83 14.31
N ILE A 100 4.51 -4.52 13.97
CA ILE A 100 5.43 -4.10 12.90
C ILE A 100 6.06 -5.31 12.22
N GLY A 101 6.33 -5.20 10.93
CA GLY A 101 7.08 -6.20 10.18
C GLY A 101 8.56 -6.20 10.54
N SER A 102 9.17 -7.38 10.49
CA SER A 102 10.60 -7.56 10.71
C SER A 102 11.45 -7.02 9.56
N LEU A 103 12.71 -6.74 9.84
CA LEU A 103 13.70 -6.21 8.89
C LEU A 103 14.21 -7.23 7.85
N LYS A 104 13.49 -8.33 7.64
CA LYS A 104 13.92 -9.45 6.78
C LYS A 104 13.94 -9.10 5.28
N TYR A 105 13.13 -8.13 4.85
CA TYR A 105 12.97 -7.71 3.47
C TYR A 105 13.57 -6.31 3.20
N ILE A 106 14.51 -5.83 4.03
CA ILE A 106 15.29 -4.62 3.72
C ILE A 106 15.95 -4.79 2.34
N PHE A 107 15.88 -3.76 1.49
CA PHE A 107 16.33 -3.78 0.09
C PHE A 107 15.66 -4.86 -0.76
N LEU A 108 14.47 -5.31 -0.35
CA LEU A 108 13.78 -6.46 -0.94
C LEU A 108 14.62 -7.76 -0.87
N ASN A 109 15.52 -7.84 0.11
CA ASN A 109 16.32 -9.03 0.35
C ASN A 109 15.41 -10.22 0.67
N ASN A 110 15.83 -11.44 0.33
CA ASN A 110 15.03 -12.67 0.42
C ASN A 110 13.79 -12.74 -0.48
N ILE A 111 13.60 -11.79 -1.41
CA ILE A 111 12.58 -11.83 -2.45
C ILE A 111 13.25 -12.12 -3.79
N THR A 112 12.83 -13.20 -4.45
CA THR A 112 13.37 -13.61 -5.76
C THR A 112 12.38 -13.30 -6.87
N ILE A 113 12.81 -13.35 -8.13
CA ILE A 113 11.91 -13.17 -9.28
C ILE A 113 10.77 -14.20 -9.32
N ASN A 114 10.99 -15.37 -8.73
CA ASN A 114 10.02 -16.46 -8.68
C ASN A 114 9.16 -16.42 -7.39
N SER A 115 9.39 -15.44 -6.51
CA SER A 115 8.59 -15.29 -5.30
C SER A 115 7.16 -14.86 -5.65
N VAL A 116 6.19 -15.57 -5.08
CA VAL A 116 4.76 -15.34 -5.30
C VAL A 116 4.11 -14.98 -3.98
N THR A 117 3.40 -13.85 -3.97
CA THR A 117 2.53 -13.45 -2.86
C THR A 117 1.09 -13.65 -3.30
N GLN A 118 0.35 -14.50 -2.60
CA GLN A 118 -0.97 -14.95 -3.03
C GLN A 118 -0.89 -15.62 -4.42
N THR A 119 -1.39 -14.96 -5.47
CA THR A 119 -1.44 -15.49 -6.86
C THR A 119 -0.63 -14.67 -7.86
N ILE A 120 0.16 -13.70 -7.40
CA ILE A 120 0.91 -12.75 -8.24
C ILE A 120 2.38 -12.67 -7.82
N PRO A 121 3.29 -12.21 -8.71
CA PRO A 121 4.69 -11.97 -8.35
C PRO A 121 4.81 -11.01 -7.16
N THR A 122 5.68 -11.35 -6.19
CA THR A 122 5.89 -10.50 -4.99
C THR A 122 6.38 -9.10 -5.36
N TYR A 123 7.18 -8.95 -6.42
CA TYR A 123 7.59 -7.63 -6.91
C TYR A 123 6.41 -6.77 -7.41
N LEU A 124 5.42 -7.41 -8.04
CA LEU A 124 4.20 -6.71 -8.47
C LEU A 124 3.37 -6.28 -7.27
N TYR A 125 3.22 -7.18 -6.29
CA TYR A 125 2.56 -6.84 -5.02
C TYR A 125 3.25 -5.67 -4.31
N CYS A 126 4.57 -5.72 -4.18
CA CYS A 126 5.37 -4.62 -3.60
C CYS A 126 5.17 -3.29 -4.32
N THR A 127 5.14 -3.30 -5.66
CA THR A 127 4.97 -2.08 -6.47
C THR A 127 3.54 -1.54 -6.39
N PHE A 128 2.55 -2.42 -6.30
CA PHE A 128 1.17 -2.04 -6.08
C PHE A 128 1.00 -1.32 -4.72
N GLU A 129 1.51 -1.88 -3.64
CA GLU A 129 1.39 -1.27 -2.31
C GLU A 129 2.21 0.04 -2.19
N LEU A 130 3.38 0.11 -2.84
CA LEU A 130 4.15 1.36 -2.99
C LEU A 130 3.30 2.48 -3.56
N SER A 131 2.44 2.18 -4.54
CA SER A 131 1.59 3.20 -5.17
C SER A 131 0.58 3.80 -4.19
N PHE A 132 0.05 3.01 -3.26
CA PHE A 132 -0.81 3.52 -2.18
C PHE A 132 -0.02 4.39 -1.20
N ALA A 133 1.17 3.96 -0.80
CA ALA A 133 2.05 4.75 0.06
C ALA A 133 2.34 6.13 -0.55
N ALA A 134 2.58 6.16 -1.86
CA ALA A 134 2.87 7.39 -2.61
C ALA A 134 1.65 8.32 -2.65
N VAL A 135 0.46 7.76 -2.94
CA VAL A 135 -0.80 8.52 -2.97
C VAL A 135 -1.10 9.09 -1.59
N THR A 136 -0.93 8.32 -0.52
CA THR A 136 -1.23 8.77 0.84
C THR A 136 -0.34 9.94 1.25
N LEU A 137 0.97 9.87 1.00
CA LEU A 137 1.86 11.01 1.30
C LEU A 137 1.51 12.23 0.44
N ALA A 138 1.20 12.03 -0.84
CA ALA A 138 0.81 13.13 -1.72
C ALA A 138 -0.51 13.80 -1.28
N LEU A 139 -1.48 13.07 -0.72
CA LEU A 139 -2.71 13.64 -0.16
C LEU A 139 -2.45 14.56 1.03
N ILE A 140 -1.48 14.21 1.88
CA ILE A 140 -1.11 15.05 3.04
C ILE A 140 -0.62 16.42 2.58
N SER A 141 0.09 16.48 1.44
CA SER A 141 0.56 17.75 0.85
C SER A 141 -0.59 18.74 0.66
N GLY A 142 -1.77 18.24 0.27
CA GLY A 142 -3.02 18.98 0.14
C GLY A 142 -3.34 19.94 1.30
N SER A 143 -3.04 19.53 2.53
CA SER A 143 -3.34 20.28 3.75
C SER A 143 -2.29 21.33 4.14
N VAL A 144 -1.07 21.19 3.63
CA VAL A 144 0.12 21.98 4.04
C VAL A 144 0.70 22.83 2.92
N ILE A 145 0.16 22.72 1.70
CA ILE A 145 0.50 23.55 0.54
C ILE A 145 0.51 25.05 0.91
N GLU A 146 1.50 25.77 0.39
CA GLU A 146 1.78 27.19 0.67
C GLU A 146 2.21 27.53 2.12
N ARG A 147 2.22 26.57 3.05
CA ARG A 147 2.50 26.82 4.48
C ARG A 147 3.85 26.28 4.97
N ILE A 148 4.50 25.41 4.19
CA ILE A 148 5.77 24.77 4.55
C ILE A 148 6.83 24.90 3.46
N LYS A 149 8.11 24.82 3.86
CA LYS A 149 9.23 24.76 2.93
C LYS A 149 9.30 23.38 2.28
N PHE A 150 9.75 23.33 1.02
CA PHE A 150 9.94 22.07 0.30
C PHE A 150 10.92 21.12 0.99
N SER A 151 12.01 21.64 1.56
CA SER A 151 12.96 20.82 2.34
C SER A 151 12.32 20.22 3.60
N SER A 152 11.45 20.97 4.30
CA SER A 152 10.69 20.46 5.43
C SER A 152 9.70 19.37 4.99
N TRP A 153 9.10 19.50 3.79
CA TRP A 153 8.24 18.47 3.21
C TRP A 153 8.98 17.16 2.98
N ILE A 154 10.20 17.20 2.44
CA ILE A 154 11.02 16.00 2.22
C ILE A 154 11.28 15.27 3.54
N VAL A 155 11.72 16.00 4.58
CA VAL A 155 12.03 15.40 5.88
C VAL A 155 10.78 14.83 6.54
N PHE A 156 9.68 15.59 6.53
CA PHE A 156 8.40 15.14 7.07
C PHE A 156 7.91 13.88 6.34
N GLY A 157 7.90 13.89 5.01
CA GLY A 157 7.44 12.77 4.21
C GLY A 157 8.27 11.51 4.45
N SER A 158 9.59 11.64 4.54
CA SER A 158 10.47 10.51 4.84
C SER A 158 10.17 9.87 6.20
N LEU A 159 10.00 10.69 7.24
CA LEU A 159 9.69 10.19 8.58
C LEU A 159 8.28 9.61 8.65
N TRP A 160 7.31 10.26 8.01
CA TRP A 160 5.92 9.83 8.04
C TRP A 160 5.72 8.47 7.35
N VAL A 161 6.38 8.25 6.22
CA VAL A 161 6.32 6.97 5.51
C VAL A 161 6.86 5.83 6.37
N LEU A 162 7.93 6.05 7.14
CA LEU A 162 8.58 5.00 7.92
C LEU A 162 7.95 4.76 9.30
N LEU A 163 7.36 5.78 9.91
CA LEU A 163 6.90 5.71 11.30
C LEU A 163 5.38 5.59 11.43
N VAL A 164 4.63 5.94 10.39
CA VAL A 164 3.16 6.00 10.44
C VAL A 164 2.53 5.14 9.36
N TYR A 165 3.07 5.16 8.14
CA TYR A 165 2.47 4.42 7.03
C TYR A 165 2.91 2.95 7.00
N ALA A 166 4.23 2.71 7.02
CA ALA A 166 4.82 1.38 6.95
C ALA A 166 4.70 0.64 8.29
#